data_AF-A0A950V970-F1
#
_entry.id   AF-A0A950V970-F1
#
_cell.length_a   1.000
_cell.length_b   1.000
_cell.length_c   1.000
_cell.angle_alpha   90.00
_cell.angle_beta   90.00
_cell.angle_gamma   90.00
#
_symmetry.space_group_name_H-M   'P 1'
#
loop_
_entity.id
_entity.type
_entity.pdbx_description
1 polymer ?
#
loop_
_entity_poly.entity_id
_entity_poly.type
_entity_poly.pdbx_seq_one_letter_code
_entity_poly.pdbx_strand_id
1 'polypeptide(L)'
;NRWLKVKLQGTKCNRTAIGARVTARYNGKMQAQEVLSQASFYSANDLRLHFGLGTAEKADLDIRWPNGTIERISGVAANRLVTIREGVGVIKADAFSKR
;
A
#
# COMPACT_ATOMS: atom_id res chain seq x y z
N ASN A 1 -3.62 8.68 -16.45
CA ASN A 1 -2.80 7.88 -15.53
C ASN A 1 -3.64 7.31 -14.41
N ARG A 2 -3.44 6.03 -14.11
CA ARG A 2 -4.05 5.28 -13.01
C ARG A 2 -3.11 5.26 -11.81
N TRP A 3 -3.66 5.17 -10.61
CA TRP A 3 -2.91 5.19 -9.35
C TRP A 3 -3.46 4.18 -8.35
N LEU A 4 -2.67 3.80 -7.36
CA LEU A 4 -3.11 2.98 -6.23
C LEU A 4 -2.48 3.52 -4.95
N LYS A 5 -3.30 3.85 -3.96
CA LYS A 5 -2.82 4.19 -2.63
C LYS A 5 -3.02 3.01 -1.70
N VAL A 6 -2.01 2.73 -0.88
CA VAL A 6 -2.03 1.64 0.09
C VAL A 6 -1.81 2.22 1.47
N LYS A 7 -2.77 2.00 2.37
CA LYS A 7 -2.65 2.24 3.79
C LYS A 7 -2.46 0.92 4.50
N LEU A 8 -1.41 0.79 5.30
CA LEU A 8 -1.19 -0.38 6.12
C LEU A 8 -1.67 -0.14 7.55
N GLN A 9 -2.22 -1.17 8.17
CA GLN A 9 -2.58 -1.20 9.58
C GLN A 9 -1.96 -2.44 10.23
N GLY A 10 -0.99 -2.21 11.12
CA GLY A 10 -0.38 -3.29 11.91
C GLY A 10 -1.32 -3.77 13.01
N THR A 11 -1.24 -5.06 13.33
CA THR A 11 -1.97 -5.70 14.43
C THR A 11 -1.00 -6.37 15.41
N LYS A 12 -0.08 -7.18 14.88
CA LYS A 12 1.00 -7.82 15.63
C LYS A 12 2.23 -6.92 15.70
N CYS A 13 2.51 -6.19 14.61
CA CYS A 13 3.53 -5.15 14.60
C CYS A 13 2.97 -3.81 15.11
N ASN A 14 3.77 -2.74 15.02
CA ASN A 14 3.32 -1.40 15.39
C ASN A 14 2.08 -0.99 14.57
N ARG A 15 1.10 -0.31 15.20
CA ARG A 15 -0.22 -0.03 14.59
C ARG A 15 -0.15 0.72 13.26
N THR A 16 0.90 1.53 13.08
CA THR A 16 1.17 2.32 11.89
C THR A 16 1.91 1.57 10.79
N ALA A 17 2.33 0.33 11.05
CA ALA A 17 3.10 -0.53 10.15
C ALA A 17 4.41 0.11 9.65
N ILE A 18 5.02 1.00 10.43
CA ILE A 18 6.32 1.59 10.14
C ILE A 18 7.35 0.46 9.95
N GLY A 19 8.15 0.56 8.88
CA GLY A 19 9.11 -0.46 8.44
C GLY A 19 8.48 -1.55 7.55
N ALA A 20 7.17 -1.53 7.30
CA ALA A 20 6.54 -2.44 6.35
C ALA A 20 6.85 -2.02 4.91
N ARG A 21 7.25 -2.99 4.08
CA ARG A 21 7.58 -2.78 2.67
C ARG A 21 6.51 -3.37 1.77
N VAL A 22 5.96 -2.56 0.87
CA VAL A 22 4.99 -3.00 -0.15
C VAL A 22 5.65 -2.96 -1.51
N THR A 23 5.59 -4.09 -2.21
CA THR A 23 6.02 -4.22 -3.60
C THR A 23 4.79 -4.39 -4.47
N ALA A 24 4.51 -3.41 -5.33
CA ALA A 24 3.45 -3.45 -6.33
C ALA A 24 3.99 -3.96 -7.67
N ARG A 25 3.31 -4.95 -8.26
CA ARG A 25 3.62 -5.53 -9.57
C ARG A 25 2.45 -5.28 -10.52
N TYR A 26 2.72 -4.75 -11.71
CA TYR A 26 1.69 -4.40 -12.70
C TYR A 26 2.31 -4.18 -14.08
N ASN A 27 1.64 -4.64 -15.15
CA ASN A 27 2.12 -4.51 -16.54
C ASN A 27 3.62 -4.85 -16.73
N GLY A 28 4.11 -5.93 -16.09
CA GLY A 28 5.53 -6.32 -16.14
C GLY A 28 6.51 -5.40 -15.39
N LYS A 29 6.02 -4.38 -14.68
CA LYS A 29 6.80 -3.46 -13.85
C LYS A 29 6.66 -3.81 -12.37
N MET A 30 7.64 -3.37 -11.58
CA MET A 30 7.66 -3.53 -10.13
C MET A 30 8.07 -2.20 -9.47
N GLN A 31 7.33 -1.80 -8.43
CA GLN A 31 7.67 -0.65 -7.59
C GLN A 31 7.61 -1.08 -6.13
N ALA A 32 8.63 -0.72 -5.34
CA ALA A 32 8.65 -0.97 -3.91
C ALA A 32 8.66 0.35 -3.14
N GLN A 33 7.84 0.44 -2.09
CA GLN A 33 7.82 1.54 -1.14
C GLN A 33 7.75 1.00 0.29
N GLU A 34 8.31 1.75 1.23
CA GLU A 34 8.32 1.39 2.64
C GLU A 34 7.62 2.47 3.46
N VAL A 35 6.89 2.05 4.50
CA VAL A 35 6.29 2.99 5.45
C VAL A 35 7.38 3.55 6.36
N LEU A 36 7.83 4.76 6.07
CA LEU A 36 8.85 5.45 6.84
C LEU A 36 8.22 6.32 7.94
N SER A 37 8.86 6.40 9.10
CA SER A 37 8.46 7.28 10.21
C SER A 37 8.92 8.73 10.04
N GLN A 38 9.66 9.05 8.97
CA GLN A 38 10.30 10.36 8.82
C GLN A 38 9.27 11.48 8.70
N ALA A 39 9.16 12.29 9.76
CA ALA A 39 8.58 13.62 9.74
C ALA A 39 9.73 14.61 9.51
N SER A 40 9.82 15.19 8.31
CA SER A 40 10.70 16.34 8.10
C SER A 40 10.07 17.54 8.82
N PHE A 41 10.73 18.01 9.89
CA PHE A 41 10.57 19.18 10.80
C PHE A 41 9.27 20.05 10.84
N TYR A 42 8.41 20.07 9.83
CA TYR A 42 7.11 20.78 9.80
C TYR A 42 6.01 20.05 8.98
N SER A 43 6.22 18.80 8.54
CA SER A 43 5.26 18.04 7.74
C SER A 43 4.82 16.75 8.44
N ALA A 44 3.52 16.63 8.71
CA ALA A 44 2.91 15.37 9.09
C ALA A 44 2.92 14.45 7.85
N ASN A 45 3.79 13.43 7.86
CA ASN A 45 3.95 12.55 6.71
C ASN A 45 2.72 11.63 6.59
N ASP A 46 2.16 11.55 5.39
CA ASP A 46 1.05 10.64 5.11
C ASP A 46 1.62 9.22 4.98
N LEU A 47 1.30 8.33 5.92
CA LEU A 47 1.76 6.94 5.94
C LEU A 47 1.18 6.09 4.79
N ARG A 48 0.38 6.69 3.89
CA ARG A 48 -0.14 6.04 2.68
C ARG A 48 0.95 5.97 1.61
N LEU A 49 1.25 4.75 1.19
CA LEU A 49 2.12 4.50 0.03
C LEU A 49 1.35 4.79 -1.26
N HIS A 50 2.03 5.39 -2.25
CA HIS A 50 1.38 5.85 -3.46
C HIS A 50 2.08 5.32 -4.71
N PHE A 51 1.39 4.44 -5.44
CA PHE A 51 1.92 3.78 -6.64
C PHE A 51 1.29 4.37 -7.89
N GLY A 52 2.13 4.84 -8.81
CA GLY A 52 1.71 5.27 -10.14
C GLY A 52 1.62 4.08 -11.09
N LEU A 53 0.40 3.67 -11.45
CA LEU A 53 0.15 2.46 -12.24
C LEU A 53 0.15 2.69 -13.76
N GLY A 54 0.18 3.94 -14.22
CA GLY A 54 0.18 4.27 -15.64
C GLY A 54 -1.14 3.86 -16.31
N THR A 55 -1.10 2.86 -17.20
CA THR A 55 -2.28 2.29 -17.86
C THR A 55 -2.76 0.98 -17.21
N ALA A 56 -2.11 0.46 -16.16
CA ALA A 56 -2.53 -0.80 -15.55
C ALA A 56 -3.85 -0.67 -14.77
N GLU A 57 -4.76 -1.63 -14.95
CA GLU A 57 -6.07 -1.68 -14.26
C GLU A 57 -6.00 -2.25 -12.87
N LYS A 58 -5.00 -3.11 -12.65
CA LYS A 58 -4.81 -3.87 -11.41
C LYS A 58 -3.32 -3.97 -11.12
N ALA A 59 -3.00 -4.17 -9.85
CA ALA A 59 -1.66 -4.48 -9.38
C ALA A 59 -1.72 -5.62 -8.35
N ASP A 60 -0.69 -6.44 -8.34
CA ASP A 60 -0.45 -7.40 -7.27
C ASP A 60 0.46 -6.77 -6.22
N LEU A 61 0.15 -6.98 -4.95
CA LEU A 61 0.89 -6.42 -3.83
C LEU A 61 1.55 -7.54 -3.02
N ASP A 62 2.86 -7.48 -2.87
CA ASP A 62 3.59 -8.25 -1.85
C ASP A 62 3.92 -7.31 -0.68
N ILE A 63 3.46 -7.65 0.52
CA ILE A 63 3.65 -6.87 1.73
C ILE A 63 4.56 -7.66 2.65
N ARG A 64 5.72 -7.10 2.94
CA ARG A 64 6.62 -7.61 3.98
C ARG A 64 6.41 -6.77 5.23
N TRP A 65 5.82 -7.38 6.24
CA TRP A 65 5.59 -6.76 7.54
C TRP A 65 6.91 -6.68 8.35
N PRO A 66 7.01 -5.75 9.33
CA PRO A 66 8.23 -5.58 10.13
C PRO A 66 8.61 -6.82 10.94
N ASN A 67 7.62 -7.65 11.31
CA ASN A 67 7.85 -8.91 12.01
C ASN A 67 8.34 -10.05 11.10
N GLY A 68 8.58 -9.78 9.82
CA GLY A 68 9.03 -10.76 8.83
C GLY A 68 7.91 -11.53 8.12
N THR A 69 6.65 -11.38 8.55
CA THR A 69 5.51 -12.00 7.87
C THR A 69 5.34 -11.42 6.47
N ILE A 70 4.99 -12.26 5.50
CA ILE A 70 4.73 -11.84 4.13
C ILE A 70 3.26 -12.09 3.81
N GLU A 71 2.61 -11.10 3.24
CA GLU A 71 1.21 -11.15 2.82
C GLU A 71 1.11 -10.75 1.35
N ARG A 72 0.37 -11.52 0.56
CA ARG A 72 0.23 -11.31 -0.88
C ARG A 72 -1.22 -11.05 -1.24
N ILE A 73 -1.47 -9.99 -1.98
CA ILE A 73 -2.80 -9.58 -2.40
C ILE A 73 -2.78 -9.36 -3.90
N SER A 74 -3.42 -10.25 -4.64
CA SER A 74 -3.47 -10.20 -6.10
C SER A 74 -4.66 -9.39 -6.61
N GLY A 75 -4.51 -8.78 -7.78
CA GLY A 75 -5.60 -8.20 -8.55
C GLY A 75 -6.22 -6.95 -7.91
N VAL A 76 -5.46 -6.18 -7.13
CA VAL A 76 -5.93 -4.94 -6.51
C VAL A 76 -6.20 -3.91 -7.61
N ALA A 77 -7.47 -3.58 -7.82
CA ALA A 77 -7.84 -2.65 -8.86
C ALA A 77 -7.32 -1.23 -8.59
N ALA A 78 -7.05 -0.50 -9.67
CA ALA A 78 -6.52 0.84 -9.63
C ALA A 78 -7.57 1.88 -9.18
N ASN A 79 -7.11 3.13 -9.12
CA ASN A 79 -7.83 4.37 -8.78
C ASN A 79 -8.56 4.31 -7.44
N ARG A 80 -7.90 3.73 -6.44
CA ARG A 80 -8.48 3.56 -5.11
C ARG A 80 -7.43 3.66 -4.02
N LEU A 81 -7.92 3.98 -2.83
CA LEU A 81 -7.19 3.80 -1.58
C LEU A 81 -7.61 2.45 -0.98
N VAL A 82 -6.67 1.51 -0.89
CA VAL A 82 -6.88 0.27 -0.15
C VAL A 82 -6.27 0.38 1.25
N THR A 83 -7.01 -0.07 2.25
CA THR A 83 -6.50 -0.27 3.61
C THR A 83 -6.32 -1.76 3.83
N ILE A 84 -5.11 -2.16 4.17
CA ILE A 84 -4.73 -3.55 4.39
C ILE A 84 -4.33 -3.70 5.85
N ARG A 85 -4.95 -4.66 6.52
CA ARG A 85 -4.67 -4.97 7.92
C ARG A 85 -3.86 -6.26 8.00
N GLU A 86 -2.77 -6.19 8.76
CA GLU A 86 -1.86 -7.32 8.97
C GLU A 86 -2.60 -8.59 9.40
N GLY A 87 -2.42 -9.66 8.61
CA GLY A 87 -3.00 -10.98 8.87
C GLY A 87 -4.49 -11.10 8.55
N VAL A 88 -5.11 -10.04 8.01
CA VAL A 88 -6.54 -10.01 7.63
C VAL A 88 -6.72 -9.75 6.13
N GLY A 89 -5.83 -8.98 5.51
CA GLY A 89 -5.95 -8.58 4.11
C GLY A 89 -6.63 -7.22 3.93
N VAL A 90 -7.27 -7.03 2.77
CA VAL A 90 -7.94 -5.77 2.43
C VAL A 90 -9.20 -5.62 3.30
N ILE A 91 -9.21 -4.63 4.18
CA ILE A 91 -10.35 -4.32 5.05
C ILE A 91 -11.21 -3.16 4.54
N LYS A 92 -10.66 -2.33 3.64
CA LYS A 92 -11.36 -1.20 3.05
C LYS A 92 -10.79 -0.89 1.67
N ALA A 93 -11.66 -0.56 0.72
CA ALA A 93 -11.28 -0.13 -0.62
C ALA A 93 -12.15 1.07 -1.02
N ASP A 94 -11.62 2.28 -0.86
CA ASP A 94 -12.30 3.50 -1.24
C ASP A 94 -11.95 3.83 -2.70
N ALA A 95 -12.91 3.59 -3.60
CA ALA A 95 -12.77 3.93 -5.01
C ALA A 95 -12.92 5.45 -5.22
N PHE A 96 -12.01 6.05 -5.97
CA PHE A 96 -12.17 7.43 -6.40
C PHE A 96 -12.96 7.44 -7.71
N SER A 97 -14.28 7.63 -7.60
CA SER A 97 -15.10 7.91 -8.78
C SER A 97 -14.95 9.39 -9.14
N LYS A 98 -14.43 9.69 -10.33
CA LYS A 98 -14.67 11.00 -10.93
C LYS A 98 -16.18 11.13 -11.14
N ARG A 99 -16.79 12.16 -10.55
CA ARG A 99 -18.04 12.70 -11.09
C ARG A 99 -17.74 13.38 -12.41
#